data_AF-A0A5C5VUC8-F1
#
_entry.id   AF-A0A5C5VUC8-F1
#
_cell.length_a   1.000
_cell.length_b   1.000
_cell.length_c   1.000
_cell.angle_alpha   90.00
_cell.angle_beta   90.00
_cell.angle_gamma   90.00
#
_symmetry.space_group_name_H-M   'P 1'
#
loop_
_entity.id
_entity.type
_entity.pdbx_description
1 polymer ?
#
loop_
_entity_poly.entity_id
_entity_poly.type
_entity_poly.pdbx_seq_one_letter_code
_entity_poly.pdbx_strand_id
1 'polypeptide(L)'
;MPHNNATPYGFRVVGGRHGLRRLVTWQAALAGHAACEARAENDRESYLSAFTFGDELRDHLADTGSVKGYSGPCGALWLWFDLDDADDPSRTLDAARRLCAGLIDRYGIDGDDLLIFYSGAKGYHVGLPTALCGSPAPSAGFHRVARRFAEATAERLRLQIDSGVYDRVRLFRSPNSRHQRTGRYKRRLTFDELLGLRHDAIERMAAAPEPFDLPTAPALDFQALADWNQAADAVKADDDARAERRAAATGVTLNRRTLDFIRNGASEGDRHRLLYSAAANLAEFGASYELAAALLTESALDSGLPPSEVARQIKCGVEGVKQ
;
A
#
# COMPACT_ATOMS: atom_id res chain seq x y z
N MET A 1 -22.30 -9.01 -22.05
CA MET A 1 -21.75 -7.65 -22.31
C MET A 1 -20.35 -7.63 -21.73
N PRO A 2 -19.28 -7.33 -22.50
CA PRO A 2 -17.97 -7.18 -21.88
C PRO A 2 -18.04 -5.98 -20.93
N HIS A 3 -17.72 -6.21 -19.65
CA HIS A 3 -17.64 -5.15 -18.65
C HIS A 3 -16.65 -4.10 -19.16
N ASN A 4 -17.13 -2.90 -19.48
CA ASN A 4 -16.28 -1.75 -19.78
C ASN A 4 -15.45 -1.48 -18.51
N ASN A 5 -14.23 -1.99 -18.48
CA ASN A 5 -13.38 -1.85 -17.30
C ASN A 5 -12.85 -0.41 -17.26
N ALA A 6 -13.48 0.43 -16.45
CA ALA A 6 -13.12 1.83 -16.25
C ALA A 6 -11.65 2.04 -15.80
N THR A 7 -10.95 0.98 -15.39
CA THR A 7 -9.53 1.00 -15.03
C THR A 7 -8.75 -0.13 -15.70
N PRO A 8 -8.45 -0.06 -17.01
CA PRO A 8 -7.78 -1.15 -17.73
C PRO A 8 -6.28 -1.20 -17.48
N TYR A 9 -5.69 -0.12 -16.95
CA TYR A 9 -4.25 0.00 -16.83
C TYR A 9 -3.74 -0.34 -15.44
N GLY A 10 -2.46 -0.67 -15.41
CA GLY A 10 -1.63 -0.70 -14.24
C GLY A 10 -0.19 -0.44 -14.64
N PHE A 11 0.75 -0.71 -13.73
CA PHE A 11 2.16 -0.68 -14.07
C PHE A 11 2.85 -1.97 -13.68
N ARG A 12 3.81 -2.39 -14.51
CA ARG A 12 4.70 -3.52 -14.28
C ARG A 12 6.12 -3.00 -14.06
N VAL A 13 6.82 -3.61 -13.11
CA VAL A 13 8.26 -3.44 -12.91
C VAL A 13 8.90 -4.81 -13.05
N VAL A 14 9.98 -4.89 -13.82
CA VAL A 14 10.81 -6.10 -13.94
C VAL A 14 12.18 -5.78 -13.35
N GLY A 15 12.70 -6.68 -12.52
CA GLY A 15 13.81 -6.45 -11.61
C GLY A 15 13.36 -5.90 -10.25
N GLY A 16 14.26 -5.17 -9.60
CA GLY A 16 14.03 -4.62 -8.25
C GLY A 16 12.95 -3.53 -8.19
N ARG A 17 12.51 -3.21 -6.97
CA ARG A 17 11.46 -2.21 -6.66
C ARG A 17 11.74 -0.78 -7.17
N HIS A 18 13.00 -0.49 -7.47
CA HIS A 18 13.45 0.80 -8.02
C HIS A 18 13.47 0.82 -9.56
N GLY A 19 13.09 -0.28 -10.21
CA GLY A 19 13.00 -0.36 -11.66
C GLY A 19 11.92 0.55 -12.23
N LEU A 20 11.98 0.72 -13.56
CA LEU A 20 11.04 1.53 -14.31
C LEU A 20 9.62 0.94 -14.20
N ARG A 21 8.65 1.76 -13.81
CA ARG A 21 7.23 1.42 -13.81
C ARG A 21 6.67 1.60 -15.21
N ARG A 22 6.52 0.50 -15.95
CA ARG A 22 5.99 0.50 -17.31
C ARG A 22 4.49 0.35 -17.27
N LEU A 23 3.76 1.25 -17.94
CA LEU A 23 2.31 1.12 -18.12
C LEU A 23 1.99 -0.17 -18.87
N VAL A 24 0.98 -0.91 -18.41
CA VAL A 24 0.49 -2.16 -19.01
C VAL A 24 -1.02 -2.25 -18.91
N THR A 25 -1.66 -3.03 -19.78
CA THR A 25 -3.02 -3.53 -19.51
C THR A 25 -2.94 -4.52 -18.35
N TRP A 26 -3.56 -4.17 -17.21
CA TRP A 26 -3.30 -4.86 -15.95
C TRP A 26 -3.76 -6.33 -15.99
N GLN A 27 -4.95 -6.59 -16.53
CA GLN A 27 -5.49 -7.94 -16.65
C GLN A 27 -4.63 -8.84 -17.54
N ALA A 28 -4.18 -8.31 -18.68
CA ALA A 28 -3.32 -9.06 -19.59
C ALA A 28 -1.96 -9.39 -18.95
N ALA A 29 -1.40 -8.46 -18.16
CA ALA A 29 -0.17 -8.69 -17.42
C ALA A 29 -0.36 -9.73 -16.30
N LEU A 30 -1.46 -9.66 -15.54
CA LEU A 30 -1.79 -10.66 -14.53
C LEU A 30 -1.96 -12.05 -15.16
N ALA A 31 -2.74 -12.15 -16.23
CA ALA A 31 -2.97 -13.39 -16.96
C ALA A 31 -1.66 -13.98 -17.51
N GLY A 32 -0.77 -13.15 -18.06
CA GLY A 32 0.54 -13.62 -18.53
C GLY A 32 1.42 -14.16 -17.39
N HIS A 33 1.38 -13.53 -16.21
CA HIS A 33 2.06 -14.06 -15.02
C HIS A 33 1.43 -15.36 -14.52
N ALA A 34 0.10 -15.46 -14.54
CA ALA A 34 -0.65 -16.64 -14.13
C ALA A 34 -0.35 -17.84 -15.05
N ALA A 35 -0.30 -17.63 -16.36
CA ALA A 35 0.01 -18.65 -17.36
C ALA A 35 1.51 -18.92 -17.56
N CYS A 36 2.40 -18.25 -16.80
CA CYS A 36 3.86 -18.35 -16.96
C CYS A 36 4.35 -18.06 -18.40
N GLU A 37 3.72 -17.11 -19.09
CA GLU A 37 4.10 -16.75 -20.45
C GLU A 37 5.51 -16.12 -20.50
N ALA A 38 6.27 -16.35 -21.57
CA ALA A 38 7.63 -15.83 -21.70
C ALA A 38 7.73 -14.30 -21.50
N ARG A 39 6.72 -13.53 -21.94
CA ARG A 39 6.66 -12.06 -21.77
C ARG A 39 6.55 -11.59 -20.32
N ALA A 40 6.13 -12.48 -19.41
CA ALA A 40 6.00 -12.18 -17.99
C ALA A 40 7.34 -12.27 -17.24
N GLU A 41 8.39 -12.84 -17.85
CA GLU A 41 9.77 -12.90 -17.31
C GLU A 41 9.81 -13.40 -15.85
N ASN A 42 9.12 -14.51 -15.59
CA ASN A 42 8.90 -15.08 -14.25
C ASN A 42 10.21 -15.46 -13.52
N ASP A 43 11.28 -15.75 -14.26
CA ASP A 43 12.63 -16.04 -13.76
C ASP A 43 13.30 -14.84 -13.07
N ARG A 44 12.74 -13.65 -13.25
CA ARG A 44 13.18 -12.42 -12.62
C ARG A 44 12.20 -11.98 -11.54
N GLU A 45 12.71 -11.16 -10.62
CA GLU A 45 11.81 -10.42 -9.75
C GLU A 45 10.94 -9.48 -10.58
N SER A 46 9.65 -9.40 -10.26
CA SER A 46 8.70 -8.56 -10.96
C SER A 46 7.54 -8.16 -10.05
N TYR A 47 6.96 -7.02 -10.36
CA TYR A 47 5.85 -6.43 -9.62
C TYR A 47 4.79 -5.94 -10.59
N LEU A 48 3.53 -6.06 -10.20
CA LEU A 48 2.41 -5.32 -10.76
C LEU A 48 1.95 -4.26 -9.77
N SER A 49 1.18 -3.28 -10.22
CA SER A 49 0.47 -2.39 -9.30
C SER A 49 -0.58 -3.16 -8.50
N ALA A 50 -0.75 -2.84 -7.21
CA ALA A 50 -1.80 -3.43 -6.38
C ALA A 50 -3.20 -3.00 -6.85
N PHE A 51 -3.30 -1.78 -7.37
CA PHE A 51 -4.52 -1.18 -7.91
C PHE A 51 -4.46 -1.05 -9.44
N THR A 52 -5.62 -0.81 -10.03
CA THR A 52 -5.82 -0.51 -11.46
C THR A 52 -6.19 0.95 -11.66
N PHE A 53 -5.93 1.48 -12.86
CA PHE A 53 -6.07 2.90 -13.18
C PHE A 53 -6.69 3.13 -14.56
N GLY A 54 -7.33 4.29 -14.70
CA GLY A 54 -7.88 4.80 -15.95
C GLY A 54 -6.83 5.53 -16.79
N ASP A 55 -7.31 6.25 -17.79
CA ASP A 55 -6.49 7.07 -18.69
C ASP A 55 -5.70 8.14 -17.93
N GLU A 56 -6.19 8.60 -16.78
CA GLU A 56 -5.56 9.65 -15.98
C GLU A 56 -4.15 9.28 -15.50
N LEU A 57 -3.90 7.99 -15.19
CA LEU A 57 -2.54 7.55 -14.83
C LEU A 57 -1.62 7.53 -16.06
N ARG A 58 -2.14 7.12 -17.22
CA ARG A 58 -1.38 7.13 -18.47
C ARG A 58 -0.94 8.55 -18.79
N ASP A 59 -1.87 9.49 -18.71
CA ASP A 59 -1.62 10.89 -19.03
C ASP A 59 -0.62 11.49 -18.01
N HIS A 60 -0.80 11.21 -16.70
CA HIS A 60 0.17 11.59 -15.66
C HIS A 60 1.57 11.03 -15.93
N LEU A 61 1.69 9.78 -16.40
CA LEU A 61 2.97 9.17 -16.76
C LEU A 61 3.59 9.82 -18.01
N ALA A 62 2.78 10.20 -19.00
CA ALA A 62 3.25 10.91 -20.19
C ALA A 62 3.82 12.28 -19.83
N ASP A 63 3.19 12.98 -18.89
CA ASP A 63 3.60 14.32 -18.47
C ASP A 63 4.82 14.33 -17.53
N THR A 64 4.88 13.37 -16.59
CA THR A 64 5.86 13.41 -15.49
C THR A 64 6.95 12.34 -15.58
N GLY A 65 6.77 11.32 -16.44
CA GLY A 65 7.64 10.15 -16.51
C GLY A 65 7.62 9.25 -15.26
N SER A 66 6.73 9.50 -14.29
CA SER A 66 6.72 8.79 -13.00
C SER A 66 5.32 8.71 -12.39
N VAL A 67 4.99 7.60 -11.73
CA VAL A 67 3.71 7.50 -10.98
C VAL A 67 3.71 8.33 -9.68
N LYS A 68 4.86 8.90 -9.30
CA LYS A 68 5.00 9.65 -8.04
C LYS A 68 4.07 10.86 -8.07
N GLY A 69 3.33 11.06 -6.97
CA GLY A 69 2.42 12.19 -6.83
C GLY A 69 1.04 11.97 -7.48
N TYR A 70 0.80 10.83 -8.13
CA TYR A 70 -0.52 10.55 -8.70
C TYR A 70 -1.62 10.54 -7.62
N SER A 71 -2.59 11.43 -7.77
CA SER A 71 -3.71 11.62 -6.85
C SER A 71 -5.08 11.30 -7.45
N GLY A 72 -5.11 10.84 -8.70
CA GLY A 72 -6.34 10.54 -9.44
C GLY A 72 -7.04 9.25 -8.99
N PRO A 73 -8.11 8.87 -9.71
CA PRO A 73 -8.88 7.66 -9.43
C PRO A 73 -8.05 6.37 -9.55
N CYS A 74 -8.39 5.39 -8.72
CA CYS A 74 -7.94 4.01 -8.87
C CYS A 74 -9.09 3.04 -8.56
N GLY A 75 -8.97 1.80 -9.03
CA GLY A 75 -9.86 0.68 -8.72
C GLY A 75 -9.03 -0.58 -8.41
N ALA A 76 -9.69 -1.73 -8.28
CA ALA A 76 -9.00 -3.03 -8.22
C ALA A 76 -9.97 -4.15 -8.59
N LEU A 77 -9.44 -5.22 -9.20
CA LEU A 77 -10.16 -6.49 -9.34
C LEU A 77 -10.06 -7.37 -8.10
N TRP A 78 -8.99 -7.19 -7.31
CA TRP A 78 -8.68 -7.98 -6.13
C TRP A 78 -8.32 -7.05 -4.98
N LEU A 79 -8.96 -7.27 -3.83
CA LEU A 79 -8.55 -6.70 -2.57
C LEU A 79 -7.47 -7.59 -1.95
N TRP A 80 -6.24 -7.10 -1.90
CA TRP A 80 -5.09 -7.86 -1.40
C TRP A 80 -4.93 -7.72 0.11
N PHE A 81 -4.86 -8.83 0.82
CA PHE A 81 -4.38 -8.95 2.19
C PHE A 81 -2.92 -9.41 2.15
N ASP A 82 -2.01 -8.64 2.75
CA ASP A 82 -0.59 -8.97 2.84
C ASP A 82 -0.26 -9.39 4.27
N LEU A 83 0.03 -10.68 4.45
CA LEU A 83 0.35 -11.29 5.73
C LEU A 83 1.86 -11.52 5.75
N ASP A 84 2.60 -10.78 6.57
CA ASP A 84 4.04 -10.98 6.76
C ASP A 84 4.35 -10.85 8.25
N ASP A 85 4.70 -11.97 8.88
CA ASP A 85 5.25 -11.99 10.24
C ASP A 85 6.76 -12.29 10.10
N ALA A 86 7.59 -11.34 10.54
CA ALA A 86 9.03 -11.41 10.37
C ALA A 86 9.66 -12.59 11.14
N ASP A 87 9.01 -13.04 12.22
CA ASP A 87 9.61 -13.85 13.26
C ASP A 87 9.27 -15.35 13.12
N ASP A 88 8.05 -15.71 12.66
CA ASP A 88 7.61 -17.11 12.58
C ASP A 88 6.73 -17.40 11.34
N PRO A 89 7.27 -18.10 10.31
CA PRO A 89 6.51 -18.48 9.11
C PRO A 89 5.30 -19.37 9.38
N SER A 90 5.31 -20.16 10.47
CA SER A 90 4.18 -21.03 10.82
C SER A 90 2.99 -20.21 11.28
N ARG A 91 3.24 -19.13 12.04
CA ARG A 91 2.18 -18.17 12.43
C ARG A 91 1.58 -17.47 11.23
N THR A 92 2.40 -17.10 10.23
CA THR A 92 1.89 -16.47 9.02
C THR A 92 1.02 -17.43 8.21
N LEU A 93 1.40 -18.71 8.11
CA LEU A 93 0.58 -19.74 7.47
C LEU A 93 -0.75 -19.93 8.21
N ASP A 94 -0.74 -20.03 9.54
CA ASP A 94 -1.97 -20.16 10.33
C ASP A 94 -2.86 -18.90 10.22
N ALA A 95 -2.26 -17.71 10.16
CA ALA A 95 -2.98 -16.47 9.89
C ALA A 95 -3.63 -16.48 8.49
N ALA A 96 -2.93 -16.97 7.47
CA ALA A 96 -3.48 -17.13 6.12
C ALA A 96 -4.65 -18.11 6.08
N ARG A 97 -4.54 -19.26 6.76
CA ARG A 97 -5.64 -20.23 6.90
C ARG A 97 -6.87 -19.60 7.55
N ARG A 98 -6.68 -18.91 8.67
CA ARG A 98 -7.76 -18.22 9.39
C ARG A 98 -8.41 -17.12 8.54
N LEU A 99 -7.61 -16.38 7.77
CA LEU A 99 -8.11 -15.38 6.85
C LEU A 99 -8.99 -16.03 5.77
N CYS A 100 -8.46 -17.02 5.05
CA CYS A 100 -9.18 -17.68 3.96
C CYS A 100 -10.47 -18.34 4.48
N ALA A 101 -10.40 -19.12 5.56
CA ALA A 101 -11.58 -19.74 6.15
C ALA A 101 -12.62 -18.70 6.60
N GLY A 102 -12.19 -17.59 7.22
CA GLY A 102 -13.08 -16.52 7.67
C GLY A 102 -13.67 -15.65 6.56
N LEU A 103 -13.05 -15.62 5.37
CA LEU A 103 -13.59 -14.99 4.17
C LEU A 103 -14.63 -15.89 3.50
N ILE A 104 -14.30 -17.18 3.34
CA ILE A 104 -15.18 -18.21 2.78
C ILE A 104 -16.45 -18.32 3.61
N ASP A 105 -16.33 -18.48 4.92
CA ASP A 105 -17.48 -18.59 5.84
C ASP A 105 -18.37 -17.33 5.81
N ARG A 106 -17.76 -16.14 5.77
CA ARG A 106 -18.53 -14.89 5.81
C ARG A 106 -19.31 -14.60 4.54
N TYR A 107 -18.73 -14.89 3.39
CA TYR A 107 -19.28 -14.50 2.08
C TYR A 107 -19.86 -15.68 1.30
N GLY A 108 -19.80 -16.90 1.86
CA GLY A 108 -20.33 -18.11 1.22
C GLY A 108 -19.69 -18.44 -0.11
N ILE A 109 -18.41 -18.09 -0.29
CA ILE A 109 -17.65 -18.30 -1.53
C ILE A 109 -16.84 -19.60 -1.48
N ASP A 110 -16.45 -20.11 -2.65
CA ASP A 110 -15.53 -21.26 -2.72
C ASP A 110 -14.09 -20.80 -2.40
N GLY A 111 -13.26 -21.72 -1.90
CA GLY A 111 -11.84 -21.44 -1.71
C GLY A 111 -11.10 -21.14 -3.02
N ASP A 112 -11.59 -21.65 -4.15
CA ASP A 112 -11.03 -21.38 -5.47
C ASP A 112 -11.36 -19.97 -5.99
N ASP A 113 -12.34 -19.28 -5.41
CA ASP A 113 -12.63 -17.87 -5.72
C ASP A 113 -11.54 -16.93 -5.17
N LEU A 114 -10.74 -17.40 -4.20
CA LEU A 114 -9.65 -16.63 -3.60
C LEU A 114 -8.33 -16.83 -4.33
N LEU A 115 -7.59 -15.73 -4.54
CA LEU A 115 -6.20 -15.81 -4.98
C LEU A 115 -5.24 -15.89 -3.79
N ILE A 116 -4.86 -17.10 -3.41
CA ILE A 116 -3.96 -17.42 -2.29
C ILE A 116 -2.55 -17.69 -2.82
N PHE A 117 -1.57 -16.95 -2.32
CA PHE A 117 -0.16 -17.11 -2.69
C PHE A 117 0.75 -17.19 -1.48
N TYR A 118 1.72 -18.10 -1.53
CA TYR A 118 2.95 -17.95 -0.77
C TYR A 118 3.87 -16.95 -1.48
N SER A 119 4.43 -15.98 -0.74
CA SER A 119 5.21 -14.85 -1.29
C SER A 119 6.57 -15.23 -1.90
N GLY A 120 7.07 -16.44 -1.61
CA GLY A 120 8.42 -16.88 -1.95
C GLY A 120 9.45 -16.70 -0.81
N ALA A 121 9.04 -16.19 0.35
CA ALA A 121 9.89 -16.09 1.54
C ALA A 121 9.19 -16.56 2.82
N LYS A 122 8.40 -15.70 3.47
CA LYS A 122 7.73 -16.02 4.74
C LYS A 122 6.26 -15.60 4.72
N GLY A 123 5.95 -14.51 4.03
CA GLY A 123 4.60 -13.98 3.90
C GLY A 123 3.67 -14.75 2.96
N TYR A 124 2.38 -14.46 3.10
CA TYR A 124 1.27 -14.95 2.27
C TYR A 124 0.43 -13.78 1.77
N HIS A 125 0.00 -13.83 0.52
CA HIS A 125 -0.87 -12.83 -0.07
C HIS A 125 -2.20 -13.48 -0.42
N VAL A 126 -3.31 -12.87 0.01
CA VAL A 126 -4.67 -13.36 -0.29
C VAL A 126 -5.44 -12.27 -1.03
N GLY A 127 -5.95 -12.58 -2.22
CA GLY A 127 -6.79 -11.69 -3.01
C GLY A 127 -8.25 -12.09 -2.89
N LEU A 128 -9.09 -11.19 -2.36
CA LEU A 128 -10.55 -11.30 -2.39
C LEU A 128 -11.08 -10.59 -3.63
N PRO A 129 -11.91 -11.21 -4.48
CA PRO A 129 -12.42 -10.56 -5.68
C PRO A 129 -13.39 -9.43 -5.30
N THR A 130 -13.16 -8.22 -5.83
CA THR A 130 -14.01 -7.04 -5.55
C THR A 130 -15.38 -7.14 -6.22
N ALA A 131 -15.57 -8.10 -7.13
CA ALA A 131 -16.87 -8.45 -7.71
C ALA A 131 -17.91 -8.81 -6.63
N LEU A 132 -17.49 -9.44 -5.52
CA LEU A 132 -18.34 -9.73 -4.37
C LEU A 132 -18.95 -8.46 -3.77
N CYS A 133 -18.21 -7.35 -3.83
CA CYS A 133 -18.65 -6.04 -3.33
C CYS A 133 -19.42 -5.23 -4.40
N GLY A 134 -19.81 -5.85 -5.51
CA GLY A 134 -20.55 -5.20 -6.60
C GLY A 134 -19.65 -4.46 -7.59
N SER A 135 -18.36 -4.82 -7.67
CA SER A 135 -17.36 -4.14 -8.50
C SER A 135 -17.33 -2.62 -8.28
N PRO A 136 -16.94 -2.14 -7.08
CA PRO A 136 -17.03 -0.74 -6.72
C PRO A 136 -16.34 0.18 -7.73
N ALA A 137 -16.98 1.30 -8.04
CA ALA A 137 -16.47 2.23 -9.03
C ALA A 137 -15.11 2.82 -8.63
N PRO A 138 -14.20 3.05 -9.59
CA PRO A 138 -12.93 3.72 -9.33
C PRO A 138 -13.13 5.11 -8.73
N SER A 139 -12.26 5.49 -7.79
CA SER A 139 -12.27 6.84 -7.21
C SER A 139 -10.92 7.19 -6.61
N ALA A 140 -10.67 8.47 -6.34
CA ALA A 140 -9.43 8.90 -5.68
C ALA A 140 -9.30 8.36 -4.24
N GLY A 141 -10.44 8.02 -3.62
CA GLY A 141 -10.56 7.44 -2.27
C GLY A 141 -10.58 5.91 -2.23
N PHE A 142 -10.68 5.23 -3.37
CA PHE A 142 -10.87 3.77 -3.44
C PHE A 142 -9.87 2.99 -2.58
N HIS A 143 -8.57 3.28 -2.70
CA HIS A 143 -7.52 2.65 -1.89
C HIS A 143 -7.73 2.78 -0.36
N ARG A 144 -8.33 3.87 0.13
CA ARG A 144 -8.64 4.05 1.56
C ARG A 144 -9.82 3.19 1.98
N VAL A 145 -10.83 3.06 1.13
CA VAL A 145 -11.98 2.18 1.38
C VAL A 145 -11.53 0.72 1.40
N ALA A 146 -10.74 0.32 0.40
CA ALA A 146 -10.07 -0.98 0.34
C ALA A 146 -9.27 -1.28 1.62
N ARG A 147 -8.45 -0.32 2.06
CA ARG A 147 -7.71 -0.42 3.32
C ARG A 147 -8.63 -0.63 4.52
N ARG A 148 -9.66 0.21 4.66
CA ARG A 148 -10.58 0.17 5.80
C ARG A 148 -11.36 -1.15 5.85
N PHE A 149 -11.80 -1.66 4.71
CA PHE A 149 -12.44 -2.97 4.60
C PHE A 149 -11.50 -4.08 5.10
N ALA A 150 -10.26 -4.07 4.63
CA ALA A 150 -9.30 -5.11 4.98
C ALA A 150 -8.88 -5.05 6.44
N GLU A 151 -8.65 -3.86 6.99
CA GLU A 151 -8.37 -3.65 8.41
C GLU A 151 -9.55 -4.13 9.28
N ALA A 152 -10.80 -3.80 8.93
CA ALA A 152 -11.97 -4.27 9.65
C ALA A 152 -12.12 -5.80 9.59
N THR A 153 -11.81 -6.40 8.45
CA THR A 153 -11.78 -7.87 8.28
C THR A 153 -10.69 -8.50 9.15
N ALA A 154 -9.49 -7.96 9.12
CA ALA A 154 -8.36 -8.43 9.92
C ALA A 154 -8.65 -8.28 11.42
N GLU A 155 -9.23 -7.16 11.85
CA GLU A 155 -9.65 -6.92 13.24
C GLU A 155 -10.69 -7.95 13.71
N ARG A 156 -11.75 -8.17 12.92
CA ARG A 156 -12.78 -9.18 13.20
C ARG A 156 -12.18 -10.58 13.37
N LEU A 157 -11.20 -10.92 12.54
CA LEU A 157 -10.50 -12.20 12.59
C LEU A 157 -9.31 -12.20 13.55
N ARG A 158 -9.02 -11.10 14.26
CA ARG A 158 -7.85 -10.94 15.15
C ARG A 158 -6.55 -11.34 14.44
N LEU A 159 -6.32 -10.75 13.28
CA LEU A 159 -5.14 -10.93 12.43
C LEU A 159 -4.40 -9.60 12.27
N GLN A 160 -3.11 -9.69 11.97
CA GLN A 160 -2.28 -8.54 11.57
C GLN A 160 -2.04 -8.61 10.06
N ILE A 161 -2.12 -7.46 9.38
CA ILE A 161 -1.86 -7.33 7.94
C ILE A 161 -0.97 -6.11 7.69
N ASP A 162 -0.12 -6.14 6.66
CA ASP A 162 0.61 -4.96 6.19
C ASP A 162 -0.33 -4.04 5.40
N SER A 163 -0.90 -3.04 6.08
CA SER A 163 -1.76 -2.02 5.45
C SER A 163 -1.01 -1.09 4.51
N GLY A 164 0.33 -1.16 4.47
CA GLY A 164 1.16 -0.46 3.48
C GLY A 164 0.89 -0.91 2.04
N VAL A 165 0.23 -2.06 1.83
CA VAL A 165 -0.22 -2.51 0.50
C VAL A 165 -1.24 -1.55 -0.14
N TYR A 166 -1.97 -0.78 0.67
CA TYR A 166 -3.02 0.12 0.20
C TYR A 166 -2.53 1.53 -0.14
N ASP A 167 -1.21 1.73 -0.30
CA ASP A 167 -0.73 2.93 -0.99
C ASP A 167 -1.22 2.93 -2.45
N ARG A 168 -1.70 4.08 -2.94
CA ARG A 168 -2.39 4.17 -4.24
C ARG A 168 -1.53 3.63 -5.38
N VAL A 169 -0.21 3.87 -5.34
CA VAL A 169 0.74 3.47 -6.38
C VAL A 169 1.68 2.36 -5.89
N ARG A 170 1.17 1.50 -5.00
CA ARG A 170 1.92 0.38 -4.43
C ARG A 170 2.32 -0.65 -5.50
N LEU A 171 3.58 -1.09 -5.42
CA LEU A 171 4.06 -2.29 -6.09
C LEU A 171 3.70 -3.54 -5.29
N PHE A 172 3.18 -4.55 -5.97
CA PHE A 172 2.83 -5.85 -5.41
C PHE A 172 3.48 -6.95 -6.23
N ARG A 173 4.13 -7.91 -5.57
CA ARG A 173 4.90 -8.97 -6.26
C ARG A 173 3.98 -9.76 -7.19
N SER A 174 4.36 -9.87 -8.46
CA SER A 174 3.57 -10.57 -9.47
C SER A 174 3.48 -12.07 -9.16
N PRO A 175 2.37 -12.76 -9.53
CA PRO A 175 2.31 -14.22 -9.48
C PRO A 175 3.48 -14.86 -10.23
N ASN A 176 3.96 -16.00 -9.73
CA ASN A 176 5.07 -16.75 -10.32
C ASN A 176 6.36 -15.93 -10.52
N SER A 177 6.53 -14.79 -9.83
CA SER A 177 7.78 -14.03 -9.87
C SER A 177 8.81 -14.62 -8.92
N ARG A 178 10.08 -14.66 -9.35
CA ARG A 178 11.19 -15.11 -8.52
C ARG A 178 11.56 -14.09 -7.44
N HIS A 179 11.64 -14.54 -6.20
CA HIS A 179 12.08 -13.75 -5.05
C HIS A 179 13.61 -13.64 -5.02
N GLN A 180 14.16 -12.41 -5.02
CA GLN A 180 15.61 -12.20 -5.19
C GLN A 180 16.48 -12.91 -4.14
N ARG A 181 16.08 -12.86 -2.86
CA ARG A 181 16.89 -13.39 -1.75
C ARG A 181 16.87 -14.92 -1.65
N THR A 182 15.70 -15.53 -1.83
CA THR A 182 15.48 -16.97 -1.59
C THR A 182 15.57 -17.78 -2.88
N GLY A 183 15.45 -17.14 -4.05
CA GLY A 183 15.38 -17.80 -5.34
C GLY A 183 14.07 -18.54 -5.61
N ARG A 184 13.17 -18.63 -4.63
CA ARG A 184 11.84 -19.25 -4.74
C ARG A 184 10.86 -18.35 -5.48
N TYR A 185 9.82 -18.93 -6.04
CA TYR A 185 8.79 -18.24 -6.79
C TYR A 185 7.59 -17.92 -5.91
N LYS A 186 6.89 -16.82 -6.20
CA LYS A 186 5.57 -16.56 -5.63
C LYS A 186 4.60 -17.62 -6.14
N ARG A 187 4.18 -18.54 -5.26
CA ARG A 187 3.48 -19.78 -5.61
C ARG A 187 2.00 -19.67 -5.27
N ARG A 188 1.12 -19.94 -6.24
CA ARG A 188 -0.33 -20.11 -6.02
C ARG A 188 -0.55 -21.39 -5.22
N LEU A 189 -1.50 -21.37 -4.28
CA LEU A 189 -1.94 -22.52 -3.48
C LEU A 189 -3.45 -22.67 -3.54
N THR A 190 -4.01 -23.84 -3.83
CA THR A 190 -5.45 -24.05 -3.59
C THR A 190 -5.80 -23.91 -2.11
N PHE A 191 -7.07 -23.76 -1.77
CA PHE A 191 -7.47 -23.69 -0.37
C PHE A 191 -7.16 -24.99 0.39
N ASP A 192 -7.37 -26.15 -0.26
CA ASP A 192 -7.01 -27.45 0.29
C ASP A 192 -5.50 -27.60 0.53
N GLU A 193 -4.67 -27.12 -0.40
CA GLU A 193 -3.21 -27.09 -0.23
C GLU A 193 -2.82 -26.20 0.95
N LEU A 194 -3.43 -25.03 1.11
CA LEU A 194 -3.18 -24.13 2.23
C LEU A 194 -3.52 -24.82 3.58
N LEU A 195 -4.63 -25.54 3.65
CA LEU A 195 -5.06 -26.24 4.86
C LEU A 195 -4.21 -27.48 5.17
N GLY A 196 -3.91 -28.28 4.15
CA GLY A 196 -3.28 -29.60 4.32
C GLY A 196 -1.76 -29.59 4.38
N LEU A 197 -1.10 -28.60 3.75
CA LEU A 197 0.35 -28.59 3.65
C LEU A 197 1.03 -27.85 4.80
N ARG A 198 2.17 -28.39 5.23
CA ARG A 198 3.09 -27.68 6.11
C ARG A 198 3.92 -26.66 5.34
N HIS A 199 4.48 -25.68 6.06
CA HIS A 199 5.30 -24.63 5.46
C HIS A 199 6.47 -25.18 4.62
N ASP A 200 7.18 -26.21 5.08
CA ASP A 200 8.30 -26.85 4.37
C ASP A 200 7.88 -27.50 3.03
N ALA A 201 6.64 -27.99 2.93
CA ALA A 201 6.10 -28.50 1.67
C ALA A 201 5.79 -27.36 0.70
N ILE A 202 5.18 -26.27 1.19
CA ILE A 202 4.88 -25.07 0.39
C ILE A 202 6.19 -24.45 -0.15
N GLU A 203 7.24 -24.38 0.67
CA GLU A 203 8.54 -23.87 0.24
C GLU A 203 9.17 -24.71 -0.90
N ARG A 204 8.96 -26.03 -0.89
CA ARG A 204 9.43 -26.93 -1.94
C ARG A 204 8.66 -26.75 -3.23
N MET A 205 7.34 -26.57 -3.17
CA MET A 205 6.51 -26.25 -4.34
C MET A 205 6.92 -24.93 -4.99
N ALA A 206 7.36 -23.96 -4.18
CA ALA A 206 7.86 -22.67 -4.62
C ALA A 206 9.25 -22.71 -5.28
N ALA A 207 9.88 -23.89 -5.46
CA ALA A 207 11.16 -24.01 -6.16
C ALA A 207 11.06 -23.72 -7.67
N ALA A 208 9.86 -23.85 -8.25
CA ALA A 208 9.57 -23.55 -9.65
C ALA A 208 8.25 -22.76 -9.77
N PRO A 209 8.08 -21.94 -10.80
CA PRO A 209 6.78 -21.34 -11.10
C PRO A 209 5.82 -22.42 -11.61
N GLU A 210 4.52 -22.21 -11.43
CA GLU A 210 3.51 -23.09 -12.02
C GLU A 210 2.34 -22.30 -12.55
N PRO A 211 1.89 -22.61 -13.77
CA PRO A 211 0.74 -21.95 -14.34
C PRO A 211 -0.52 -22.29 -13.56
N PHE A 212 -1.43 -21.32 -13.44
CA PHE A 212 -2.74 -21.52 -12.82
C PHE A 212 -3.80 -20.70 -13.54
N ASP A 213 -5.04 -21.15 -13.44
CA ASP A 213 -6.18 -20.42 -14.00
C ASP A 213 -6.64 -19.32 -13.03
N LEU A 214 -6.92 -18.13 -13.58
CA LEU A 214 -7.51 -17.06 -12.81
C LEU A 214 -8.96 -17.40 -12.50
N PRO A 215 -9.43 -17.21 -11.24
CA PRO A 215 -10.82 -17.45 -10.91
C PRO A 215 -11.73 -16.55 -11.75
N THR A 216 -12.90 -17.07 -12.10
CA THR A 216 -13.96 -16.26 -12.71
C THR A 216 -14.51 -15.31 -11.66
N ALA A 217 -14.91 -14.10 -12.07
CA ALA A 217 -15.52 -13.15 -11.14
C ALA A 217 -16.79 -13.77 -10.51
N PRO A 218 -16.85 -13.91 -9.18
CA PRO A 218 -18.04 -14.44 -8.52
C PRO A 218 -19.21 -13.45 -8.62
N ALA A 219 -20.41 -13.96 -8.32
CA ALA A 219 -21.59 -13.10 -8.19
C ALA A 219 -21.44 -12.12 -7.04
N LEU A 220 -22.25 -11.06 -7.05
CA LEU A 220 -22.39 -10.15 -5.92
C LEU A 220 -22.78 -10.92 -4.66
N ASP A 221 -22.12 -10.63 -3.54
CA ASP A 221 -22.54 -11.07 -2.22
C ASP A 221 -23.06 -9.87 -1.41
N PHE A 222 -24.23 -10.01 -0.80
CA PHE A 222 -24.86 -8.90 -0.08
C PHE A 222 -24.11 -8.54 1.20
N GLN A 223 -23.46 -9.51 1.86
CA GLN A 223 -22.67 -9.24 3.06
C GLN A 223 -21.37 -8.52 2.71
N ALA A 224 -20.69 -8.93 1.63
CA ALA A 224 -19.50 -8.25 1.11
C ALA A 224 -19.81 -6.81 0.66
N LEU A 225 -20.94 -6.60 -0.03
CA LEU A 225 -21.41 -5.26 -0.38
C LEU A 225 -21.70 -4.40 0.86
N ALA A 226 -22.36 -4.95 1.87
CA ALA A 226 -22.64 -4.25 3.12
C ALA A 226 -21.34 -3.85 3.84
N ASP A 227 -20.36 -4.74 3.92
CA ASP A 227 -19.05 -4.47 4.52
C ASP A 227 -18.28 -3.39 3.75
N TRP A 228 -18.35 -3.41 2.42
CA TRP A 228 -17.75 -2.38 1.58
C TRP A 228 -18.39 -1.02 1.81
N ASN A 229 -19.73 -0.96 1.86
CA ASN A 229 -20.45 0.28 2.14
C ASN A 229 -20.11 0.83 3.52
N GLN A 230 -20.04 -0.03 4.54
CA GLN A 230 -19.61 0.37 5.88
C GLN A 230 -18.18 0.95 5.89
N ALA A 231 -17.26 0.35 5.13
CA ALA A 231 -15.91 0.87 4.98
C ALA A 231 -15.90 2.23 4.23
N ALA A 232 -16.74 2.38 3.21
CA ALA A 232 -16.87 3.62 2.45
C ALA A 232 -17.43 4.76 3.32
N ASP A 233 -18.49 4.48 4.08
CA ASP A 233 -19.11 5.43 5.02
C ASP A 233 -18.13 5.87 6.10
N ALA A 234 -17.35 4.94 6.65
CA ALA A 234 -16.32 5.26 7.64
C ALA A 234 -15.22 6.18 7.06
N VAL A 235 -14.75 5.91 5.83
CA VAL A 235 -13.77 6.78 5.16
C VAL A 235 -14.36 8.15 4.87
N LYS A 236 -15.63 8.21 4.44
CA LYS A 236 -16.32 9.47 4.20
C LYS A 236 -16.45 10.28 5.49
N ALA A 237 -16.86 9.66 6.60
CA ALA A 237 -16.95 10.32 7.90
C ALA A 237 -15.59 10.85 8.37
N ASP A 238 -14.50 10.09 8.16
CA ASP A 238 -13.14 10.55 8.47
C ASP A 238 -12.72 11.76 7.62
N ASP A 239 -13.06 11.76 6.33
CA ASP A 239 -12.76 12.86 5.41
C ASP A 239 -13.59 14.11 5.75
N ASP A 240 -14.89 13.95 6.04
CA ASP A 240 -15.77 15.04 6.47
C ASP A 240 -15.28 15.62 7.80
N ALA A 241 -14.95 14.80 8.81
CA ALA A 241 -14.39 15.26 10.09
C ALA A 241 -13.01 15.93 9.93
N ARG A 242 -12.20 15.54 8.93
CA ARG A 242 -10.95 16.24 8.60
C ARG A 242 -11.22 17.58 7.92
N ALA A 243 -12.20 17.65 7.03
CA ALA A 243 -12.60 18.89 6.38
C ALA A 243 -13.19 19.89 7.38
N GLU A 244 -14.07 19.43 8.29
CA GLU A 244 -14.61 20.23 9.38
C GLU A 244 -13.50 20.76 10.28
N ARG A 245 -12.56 19.92 10.72
CA ARG A 245 -11.40 20.37 11.51
C ARG A 245 -10.55 21.41 10.77
N ARG A 246 -10.40 21.29 9.46
CA ARG A 246 -9.68 22.29 8.63
C ARG A 246 -10.47 23.59 8.47
N ALA A 247 -11.79 23.52 8.34
CA ALA A 247 -12.66 24.68 8.20
C ALA A 247 -12.84 25.42 9.55
N ALA A 248 -12.91 24.68 10.66
CA ALA A 248 -13.00 25.20 12.01
C ALA A 248 -11.64 25.65 12.58
N ALA A 249 -10.54 25.34 11.90
CA ALA A 249 -9.22 25.87 12.26
C ALA A 249 -9.19 27.38 11.99
N THR A 250 -9.54 28.16 13.01
CA THR A 250 -9.42 29.62 13.02
C THR A 250 -7.98 30.01 13.33
N GLY A 251 -7.10 29.83 12.34
CA GLY A 251 -5.69 30.18 12.41
C GLY A 251 -4.78 29.08 11.87
N VAL A 252 -3.59 29.47 11.42
CA VAL A 252 -2.49 28.53 11.20
C VAL A 252 -2.24 27.84 12.55
N THR A 253 -2.00 26.53 12.59
CA THR A 253 -1.49 25.84 13.80
C THR A 253 -0.14 25.23 13.46
N LEU A 254 0.77 25.15 14.45
CA LEU A 254 2.06 24.51 14.18
C LEU A 254 1.82 23.07 13.75
N ASN A 255 2.48 22.68 12.67
CA ASN A 255 2.38 21.35 12.12
C ASN A 255 2.83 20.34 13.18
N ARG A 256 2.19 19.16 13.25
CA ARG A 256 2.55 18.12 14.23
C ARG A 256 4.05 17.78 14.22
N ARG A 257 4.68 17.78 13.04
CA ARG A 257 6.12 17.58 12.88
C ARG A 257 6.97 18.68 13.54
N THR A 258 6.51 19.92 13.53
CA THR A 258 7.17 21.04 14.22
C THR A 258 7.10 20.82 15.73
N LEU A 259 5.92 20.45 16.25
CA LEU A 259 5.74 20.13 17.67
C LEU A 259 6.58 18.92 18.11
N ASP A 260 6.62 17.87 17.29
CA ASP A 260 7.41 16.67 17.57
C ASP A 260 8.92 16.96 17.52
N PHE A 261 9.38 17.79 16.58
CA PHE A 261 10.77 18.23 16.51
C PHE A 261 11.16 19.06 17.73
N ILE A 262 10.31 20.01 18.16
CA ILE A 262 10.55 20.80 19.39
C ILE A 262 10.69 19.85 20.59
N ARG A 263 9.85 18.83 20.70
CA ARG A 263 9.87 17.91 21.85
C ARG A 263 11.03 16.92 21.84
N ASN A 264 11.36 16.35 20.68
CA ASN A 264 12.18 15.14 20.60
C ASN A 264 13.31 15.23 19.56
N GLY A 265 13.43 16.34 18.82
CA GLY A 265 14.36 16.46 17.71
C GLY A 265 14.02 15.53 16.54
N ALA A 266 15.05 15.01 15.86
CA ALA A 266 14.93 14.17 14.68
C ALA A 266 16.06 13.15 14.58
N SER A 267 15.78 12.01 13.94
CA SER A 267 16.78 10.97 13.66
C SER A 267 17.77 11.37 12.56
N GLU A 268 18.90 10.68 12.54
CA GLU A 268 19.94 10.83 11.52
C GLU A 268 19.38 10.58 10.11
N GLY A 269 19.68 11.47 9.17
CA GLY A 269 19.14 11.48 7.80
C GLY A 269 18.04 12.53 7.57
N ASP A 270 17.18 12.80 8.56
CA ASP A 270 16.06 13.76 8.42
C ASP A 270 16.28 15.08 9.18
N ARG A 271 17.22 15.11 10.14
CA ARG A 271 17.48 16.24 11.05
C ARG A 271 17.59 17.61 10.38
N HIS A 272 18.33 17.73 9.27
CA HIS A 272 18.47 19.01 8.55
C HIS A 272 17.15 19.48 7.92
N ARG A 273 16.42 18.55 7.30
CA ARG A 273 15.16 18.83 6.59
C ARG A 273 14.06 19.18 7.58
N LEU A 274 13.97 18.45 8.69
CA LEU A 274 12.94 18.68 9.72
C LEU A 274 13.22 19.94 10.53
N LEU A 275 14.49 20.25 10.85
CA LEU A 275 14.86 21.52 11.48
C LEU A 275 14.47 22.71 10.60
N TYR A 276 14.83 22.67 9.32
CA TYR A 276 14.44 23.70 8.35
C TYR A 276 12.91 23.85 8.28
N SER A 277 12.19 22.73 8.14
CA SER A 277 10.73 22.72 8.04
C SER A 277 10.05 23.25 9.31
N ALA A 278 10.59 22.97 10.49
CA ALA A 278 10.10 23.47 11.77
C ALA A 278 10.33 24.98 11.90
N ALA A 279 11.51 25.47 11.51
CA ALA A 279 11.84 26.89 11.50
C ALA A 279 10.97 27.69 10.51
N ALA A 280 10.75 27.17 9.30
CA ALA A 280 9.84 27.77 8.33
C ALA A 280 8.40 27.81 8.86
N ASN A 281 7.90 26.71 9.41
CA ASN A 281 6.56 26.69 9.96
C ASN A 281 6.39 27.60 11.19
N LEU A 282 7.42 27.87 12.00
CA LEU A 282 7.37 28.90 13.03
C LEU A 282 7.34 30.31 12.42
N ALA A 283 8.11 30.56 11.36
CA ALA A 283 8.16 31.86 10.69
C ALA A 283 6.85 32.23 9.99
N GLU A 284 6.05 31.24 9.54
CA GLU A 284 4.68 31.46 9.05
C GLU A 284 3.75 32.12 10.10
N PHE A 285 4.14 32.09 11.39
CA PHE A 285 3.45 32.76 12.50
C PHE A 285 4.11 34.08 12.92
N GLY A 286 5.07 34.57 12.13
CA GLY A 286 5.85 35.75 12.48
C GLY A 286 6.88 35.49 13.58
N ALA A 287 7.24 34.23 13.86
CA ALA A 287 8.34 33.95 14.78
C ALA A 287 9.64 34.54 14.22
N SER A 288 10.34 35.32 15.05
CA SER A 288 11.66 35.84 14.69
C SER A 288 12.70 34.72 14.69
N TYR A 289 13.88 35.00 14.12
CA TYR A 289 15.01 34.08 14.20
C TYR A 289 15.34 33.73 15.66
N GLU A 290 15.30 34.71 16.56
CA GLU A 290 15.59 34.54 17.98
C GLU A 290 14.58 33.60 18.65
N LEU A 291 13.28 33.74 18.35
CA LEU A 291 12.25 32.86 18.89
C LEU A 291 12.37 31.44 18.32
N ALA A 292 12.61 31.31 17.01
CA ALA A 292 12.81 30.00 16.39
C ALA A 292 14.08 29.30 16.93
N ALA A 293 15.15 30.06 17.15
CA ALA A 293 16.38 29.55 17.76
C ALA A 293 16.14 29.08 19.20
N ALA A 294 15.41 29.85 20.01
CA ALA A 294 15.09 29.47 21.39
C ALA A 294 14.28 28.17 21.47
N LEU A 295 13.41 27.90 20.50
CA LEU A 295 12.54 26.71 20.50
C LEU A 295 13.17 25.46 19.87
N LEU A 296 14.14 25.62 18.96
CA LEU A 296 14.61 24.50 18.12
C LEU A 296 16.07 24.09 18.40
N THR A 297 16.87 24.94 19.03
CA THR A 297 18.33 24.70 19.14
C THR A 297 18.65 23.48 19.97
N GLU A 298 18.03 23.32 21.14
CA GLU A 298 18.29 22.20 22.05
C GLU A 298 18.01 20.86 21.36
N SER A 299 16.80 20.69 20.84
CA SER A 299 16.38 19.47 20.15
C SER A 299 17.21 19.19 18.90
N ALA A 300 17.70 20.23 18.21
CA ALA A 300 18.58 20.09 17.05
C ALA A 300 20.00 19.64 17.43
N LEU A 301 20.54 20.14 18.53
CA LEU A 301 21.84 19.71 19.07
C LEU A 301 21.76 18.27 19.57
N ASP A 302 20.68 17.91 20.26
CA ASP A 302 20.42 16.53 20.71
C ASP A 302 20.24 15.55 19.55
N SER A 303 19.82 16.04 18.38
CA SER A 303 19.77 15.29 17.12
C SER A 303 21.15 15.14 16.45
N GLY A 304 22.22 15.61 17.10
CA GLY A 304 23.61 15.49 16.66
C GLY A 304 24.01 16.48 15.55
N LEU A 305 23.31 17.61 15.39
CA LEU A 305 23.74 18.67 14.47
C LEU A 305 24.80 19.56 15.12
N PRO A 306 25.86 19.96 14.40
CA PRO A 306 26.82 20.90 14.92
C PRO A 306 26.19 22.31 15.05
N PRO A 307 26.60 23.12 16.06
CA PRO A 307 25.96 24.42 16.34
C PRO A 307 25.89 25.38 15.15
N SER A 308 26.91 25.39 14.29
CA SER A 308 26.94 26.21 13.08
C SER A 308 25.89 25.80 12.06
N GLU A 309 25.60 24.49 11.93
CA GLU A 309 24.56 23.97 11.03
C GLU A 309 23.16 24.20 11.59
N VAL A 310 23.00 24.13 12.93
CA VAL A 310 21.73 24.47 13.59
C VAL A 310 21.37 25.92 13.32
N ALA A 311 22.28 26.86 13.61
CA ALA A 311 22.07 28.29 13.36
C ALA A 311 21.77 28.56 11.88
N ARG A 312 22.53 27.93 10.97
CA ARG A 312 22.34 28.06 9.52
C ARG A 312 20.95 27.59 9.10
N GLN A 313 20.50 26.40 9.54
CA GLN A 313 19.21 25.86 9.10
C GLN A 313 18.01 26.59 9.69
N ILE A 314 18.09 27.03 10.94
CA ILE A 314 17.05 27.87 11.55
C ILE A 314 16.95 29.18 10.77
N LYS A 315 18.08 29.84 10.51
CA LYS A 315 18.11 31.08 9.72
C LYS A 315 17.53 30.88 8.32
N CYS A 316 17.97 29.85 7.60
CA CYS A 316 17.43 29.55 6.26
C CYS A 316 15.92 29.25 6.29
N GLY A 317 15.43 28.53 7.30
CA GLY A 317 14.01 28.23 7.44
C GLY A 317 13.18 29.48 7.70
N VAL A 318 13.64 30.36 8.60
CA VAL A 318 12.95 31.62 8.92
C VAL A 318 12.99 32.62 7.74
N GLU A 319 14.14 32.76 7.08
CA GLU A 319 14.29 33.67 5.94
C GLU A 319 13.59 33.17 4.67
N GLY A 320 13.43 31.85 4.53
CA GLY A 320 12.73 31.22 3.41
C GLY A 320 11.22 31.51 3.36
N VAL A 321 10.66 32.10 4.42
CA VAL A 321 9.24 32.47 4.55
C VAL A 321 9.01 33.98 4.31
N LYS A 322 10.03 34.74 3.91
CA LYS A 322 9.88 36.20 3.65
C LYS A 322 8.85 36.48 2.54
N GLN A 323 7.69 36.94 3.03
CA GLN A 323 6.58 37.75 2.48
C GLN A 323 6.09 37.45 1.06
#